data_AF-A0A558QR81-F1
#
_entry.id   AF-A0A558QR81-F1
#
_cell.length_a   1.000
_cell.length_b   1.000
_cell.length_c   1.000
_cell.angle_alpha   90.00
_cell.angle_beta   90.00
_cell.angle_gamma   90.00
#
_symmetry.space_group_name_H-M   'P 1'
#
loop_
_entity.id
_entity.type
_entity.pdbx_description
1 polymer ?
#
loop_
_entity_poly.entity_id
_entity_poly.type
_entity_poly.pdbx_seq_one_letter_code
_entity_poly.pdbx_strand_id
1 'polypeptide(L)'
;MMADRGEQVSTGGRPARFGLSARILAALVIGLALGATLGGWQVAGLDRMLAVAQPIGRLWLDALTMTVVPLVFGLLVTGIASAADGAATGGVARRALLWFAALLVAACAVSAVVVLGLLSVWPAPAQSGLLGATGGVVPPVAPAADWLTGLIPTNPIKAAADTAMVPLVVFALLFGFAITRIAPALRDSLVTFFRAIVAAMLVIVDWVLWLAPAGGLGLFLAVGGRAVSYKPLELPEAPYGESCLGPGLLSMKRVAAVRLVARQYCE
;
A
#
# COMPACT_ATOMS: atom_id res chain seq x y z
N MET A 1 -13.66 23.18 -50.52
CA MET A 1 -15.02 22.62 -50.63
C MET A 1 -14.91 21.10 -50.73
N MET A 2 -14.72 20.43 -49.61
CA MET A 2 -14.83 18.98 -49.49
C MET A 2 -15.39 18.72 -48.10
N ALA A 3 -16.59 18.18 -48.09
CA ALA A 3 -17.52 18.17 -46.99
C ALA A 3 -17.04 17.26 -45.85
N ASP A 4 -17.03 17.88 -44.67
CA ASP A 4 -17.16 17.28 -43.35
C ASP A 4 -18.27 16.20 -43.34
N ARG A 5 -17.89 14.95 -43.13
CA ARG A 5 -18.81 13.88 -42.74
C ARG A 5 -18.62 13.64 -41.25
N GLY A 6 -19.31 14.45 -40.46
CA GLY A 6 -19.57 14.15 -39.06
C GLY A 6 -20.35 12.85 -38.93
N GLU A 7 -19.66 11.80 -38.52
CA GLU A 7 -20.26 10.55 -38.08
C GLU A 7 -20.96 10.79 -36.74
N GLN A 8 -22.27 11.05 -36.81
CA GLN A 8 -23.16 11.17 -35.67
C GLN A 8 -23.33 9.79 -35.02
N VAL A 9 -22.44 9.45 -34.09
CA VAL A 9 -22.63 8.31 -33.18
C VAL A 9 -23.79 8.64 -32.24
N SER A 10 -24.95 8.08 -32.55
CA SER A 10 -26.13 8.06 -31.69
C SER A 10 -25.78 7.38 -30.35
N THR A 11 -25.54 8.17 -29.30
CA THR A 11 -25.40 7.67 -27.94
C THR A 11 -26.77 7.60 -27.29
N GLY A 12 -27.50 6.51 -27.59
CA GLY A 12 -28.66 6.11 -26.81
C GLY A 12 -28.29 6.06 -25.31
N GLY A 13 -29.07 6.77 -24.50
CA GLY A 13 -28.91 6.90 -23.06
C GLY A 13 -28.87 5.53 -22.39
N ARG A 14 -27.66 5.06 -22.10
CA ARG A 14 -27.44 3.88 -21.27
C ARG A 14 -27.56 4.32 -19.80
N PRO A 15 -28.29 3.59 -18.94
CA PRO A 15 -28.31 3.88 -17.51
C PRO A 15 -26.89 3.88 -16.97
N ALA A 16 -26.61 4.79 -16.03
CA ALA A 16 -25.29 5.00 -15.42
C ALA A 16 -24.79 3.73 -14.71
N ARG A 17 -24.21 2.82 -15.48
CA ARG A 17 -23.46 1.67 -14.99
C ARG A 17 -22.25 2.22 -14.23
N PHE A 18 -22.29 2.10 -12.90
CA PHE A 18 -21.18 2.48 -12.03
C PHE A 18 -19.87 1.98 -12.62
N GLY A 19 -18.94 2.92 -12.88
CA GLY A 19 -17.63 2.59 -13.43
C GLY A 19 -16.88 1.61 -12.53
N LEU A 20 -15.93 0.87 -13.09
CA LEU A 20 -15.09 -0.07 -12.34
C LEU A 20 -14.51 0.59 -11.07
N SER A 21 -14.05 1.84 -11.18
CA SER A 21 -13.55 2.64 -10.06
C SER A 21 -14.59 2.82 -8.94
N ALA A 22 -15.85 3.11 -9.28
CA ALA A 22 -16.92 3.25 -8.29
C ALA A 22 -17.23 1.91 -7.59
N ARG A 23 -17.14 0.78 -8.32
CA ARG A 23 -17.32 -0.57 -7.74
C ARG A 23 -16.21 -0.93 -6.77
N ILE A 24 -14.96 -0.57 -7.09
CA ILE A 24 -13.80 -0.79 -6.20
C ILE A 24 -13.92 0.09 -4.94
N LEU A 25 -14.26 1.37 -5.10
CA LEU A 25 -14.47 2.28 -3.96
C LEU A 25 -15.62 1.81 -3.07
N ALA A 26 -16.75 1.41 -3.66
CA ALA A 26 -17.87 0.85 -2.91
C ALA A 26 -17.44 -0.43 -2.16
N ALA A 27 -16.74 -1.35 -2.82
CA ALA A 27 -16.24 -2.57 -2.19
C ALA A 27 -15.28 -2.30 -1.02
N LEU A 28 -14.40 -1.30 -1.15
CA LEU A 28 -13.50 -0.86 -0.07
C LEU A 28 -14.28 -0.33 1.13
N VAL A 29 -15.20 0.62 0.90
CA VAL A 29 -16.00 1.24 1.96
C VAL A 29 -16.89 0.21 2.64
N ILE A 30 -17.56 -0.63 1.86
CA ILE A 30 -18.43 -1.70 2.37
C ILE A 30 -17.61 -2.73 3.15
N GLY A 31 -16.50 -3.20 2.60
CA GLY A 31 -15.62 -4.16 3.27
C GLY A 31 -15.12 -3.62 4.61
N LEU A 32 -14.60 -2.39 4.62
CA LEU A 32 -14.11 -1.76 5.85
C LEU A 32 -15.22 -1.55 6.90
N ALA A 33 -16.37 -1.03 6.49
CA ALA A 33 -17.50 -0.78 7.38
C ALA A 33 -18.08 -2.08 7.96
N LEU A 34 -18.26 -3.11 7.12
CA LEU A 34 -18.70 -4.43 7.55
C LEU A 34 -17.67 -5.06 8.50
N GLY A 35 -16.39 -5.02 8.17
CA GLY A 35 -15.32 -5.49 9.05
C GLY A 35 -15.38 -4.82 10.42
N ALA A 36 -15.40 -3.49 10.45
CA ALA A 36 -15.41 -2.72 11.70
C ALA A 36 -16.66 -2.96 12.56
N THR A 37 -17.84 -3.01 11.94
CA THR A 37 -19.10 -3.26 12.66
C THR A 37 -19.18 -4.67 13.23
N LEU A 38 -18.83 -5.69 12.43
CA LEU A 38 -18.80 -7.08 12.89
C LEU A 38 -17.74 -7.29 13.98
N GLY A 39 -16.58 -6.63 13.87
CA GLY A 39 -15.52 -6.65 14.88
C GLY A 39 -15.93 -6.02 16.21
N GLY A 40 -16.66 -4.90 16.17
CA GLY A 40 -17.12 -4.19 17.36
C GLY A 40 -18.25 -4.89 18.12
N TRP A 41 -19.09 -5.66 17.41
CA TRP A 41 -20.23 -6.35 18.01
C TRP A 41 -19.87 -7.75 18.54
N GLN A 42 -18.62 -8.19 18.36
CA GLN A 42 -18.11 -9.50 18.77
C GLN A 42 -19.02 -10.67 18.35
N VAL A 43 -19.53 -10.62 17.11
CA VAL A 43 -20.44 -11.63 16.57
C VAL A 43 -19.77 -13.00 16.56
N ALA A 44 -20.45 -14.00 17.13
CA ALA A 44 -20.01 -15.39 17.09
C ALA A 44 -19.91 -15.86 15.63
N GLY A 45 -18.69 -16.20 15.18
CA GLY A 45 -18.42 -16.65 13.81
C GLY A 45 -17.60 -15.68 12.94
N LEU A 46 -17.24 -14.50 13.46
CA LEU A 46 -16.35 -13.56 12.78
C LEU A 46 -15.04 -14.21 12.33
N ASP A 47 -14.41 -15.04 13.18
CA ASP A 47 -13.16 -15.72 12.85
C ASP A 47 -13.26 -16.62 11.61
N ARG A 48 -14.41 -17.28 11.40
CA ARG A 48 -14.65 -18.11 10.22
C ARG A 48 -14.80 -17.26 8.95
N MET A 49 -15.49 -16.12 9.05
CA MET A 49 -15.63 -15.18 7.94
C MET A 49 -14.28 -14.57 7.57
N LEU A 50 -13.51 -14.17 8.57
CA LEU A 50 -12.14 -13.66 8.39
C LEU A 50 -11.26 -14.72 7.74
N ALA A 51 -11.28 -15.97 8.22
CA ALA A 51 -10.47 -17.05 7.67
C ALA A 51 -10.69 -17.30 6.16
N VAL A 52 -11.87 -16.97 5.62
CA VAL A 52 -12.16 -17.04 4.18
C VAL A 52 -11.83 -15.73 3.46
N ALA A 53 -12.15 -14.58 4.06
CA ALA A 53 -11.91 -13.27 3.46
C ALA A 53 -10.41 -12.94 3.31
N GLN A 54 -9.59 -13.38 4.27
CA GLN A 54 -8.14 -13.17 4.30
C GLN A 54 -7.41 -13.72 3.07
N PRO A 55 -7.50 -15.02 2.74
CA PRO A 55 -6.79 -15.58 1.59
C PRO A 55 -7.29 -14.98 0.29
N ILE A 56 -8.58 -14.63 0.16
CA ILE A 56 -9.12 -13.99 -1.05
C ILE A 56 -8.47 -12.62 -1.27
N GLY A 57 -8.43 -11.79 -0.22
CA GLY A 57 -7.77 -10.49 -0.29
C GLY A 57 -6.27 -10.60 -0.54
N ARG A 58 -5.62 -11.61 0.07
CA ARG A 58 -4.19 -11.87 -0.10
C ARG A 58 -3.85 -12.32 -1.51
N LEU A 59 -4.59 -13.27 -2.07
CA LEU A 59 -4.41 -13.74 -3.45
C LEU A 59 -4.55 -12.60 -4.46
N TRP A 60 -5.51 -11.69 -4.24
CA TRP A 60 -5.66 -10.51 -5.08
C TRP A 60 -4.45 -9.56 -4.98
N LEU A 61 -3.95 -9.28 -3.77
CA LEU A 61 -2.73 -8.49 -3.60
C LEU A 61 -1.50 -9.18 -4.22
N ASP A 62 -1.34 -10.49 -4.02
CA ASP A 62 -0.22 -11.25 -4.58
C ASP A 62 -0.27 -11.28 -6.12
N ALA A 63 -1.48 -11.34 -6.71
CA ALA A 63 -1.65 -11.21 -8.16
C ALA A 63 -1.24 -9.81 -8.67
N LEU A 64 -1.50 -8.74 -7.91
CA LEU A 64 -1.01 -7.40 -8.25
C LEU A 64 0.52 -7.31 -8.11
N THR A 65 1.09 -7.78 -7.00
CA THR A 65 2.53 -7.68 -6.74
C THR A 65 3.37 -8.51 -7.71
N MET A 66 2.85 -9.63 -8.21
CA MET A 66 3.49 -10.44 -9.26
C MET A 66 3.85 -9.61 -10.50
N THR A 67 3.02 -8.63 -10.86
CA THR A 67 3.25 -7.78 -12.04
C THR A 67 4.27 -6.67 -11.80
N VAL A 68 4.55 -6.32 -10.54
CA VAL A 68 5.31 -5.11 -10.18
C VAL A 68 6.75 -5.17 -10.67
N VAL A 69 7.46 -6.26 -10.40
CA VAL A 69 8.88 -6.43 -10.76
C VAL A 69 9.11 -6.26 -12.28
N PRO A 70 8.46 -7.03 -13.17
CA PRO A 70 8.67 -6.89 -14.60
C PRO A 70 8.19 -5.53 -15.14
N LEU A 71 7.10 -4.99 -14.58
CA LEU A 71 6.53 -3.72 -15.00
C LEU A 71 7.43 -2.54 -14.62
N VAL A 72 7.92 -2.47 -13.38
CA VAL A 72 8.85 -1.43 -12.92
C VAL A 72 10.15 -1.47 -13.72
N PHE A 73 10.72 -2.66 -13.90
CA PHE A 73 11.96 -2.81 -14.68
C PHE A 73 11.75 -2.35 -16.14
N GLY A 74 10.70 -2.83 -16.80
CA GLY A 74 10.39 -2.48 -18.19
C GLY A 74 10.09 -0.98 -18.38
N LEU A 75 9.32 -0.38 -17.46
CA LEU A 75 9.01 1.05 -17.49
C LEU A 75 10.23 1.93 -17.25
N LEU A 76 11.13 1.54 -16.34
CA LEU A 76 12.37 2.28 -16.11
C LEU A 76 13.28 2.22 -17.34
N VAL A 77 13.52 1.04 -17.89
CA VAL A 77 14.40 0.85 -19.05
C VAL A 77 13.88 1.63 -20.27
N THR A 78 12.60 1.46 -20.60
CA THR A 78 11.97 2.17 -21.73
C THR A 78 11.81 3.67 -21.49
N GLY A 79 11.56 4.07 -20.23
CA GLY A 79 11.50 5.45 -19.78
C GLY A 79 12.82 6.18 -19.99
N ILE A 80 13.94 5.59 -19.57
CA ILE A 80 15.27 6.18 -19.74
C ILE A 80 15.64 6.32 -21.22
N ALA A 81 15.37 5.29 -22.03
CA ALA A 81 15.61 5.35 -23.46
C ALA A 81 14.83 6.53 -24.10
N SER A 82 13.55 6.69 -23.76
CA SER A 82 12.74 7.81 -24.26
C SER A 82 13.21 9.18 -23.75
N ALA A 83 13.69 9.24 -22.49
CA ALA A 83 14.21 10.45 -21.90
C ALA A 83 15.53 10.88 -22.56
N ALA A 84 16.39 9.94 -22.97
CA ALA A 84 17.62 10.23 -23.69
C ALA A 84 17.34 10.84 -25.08
N ASP A 85 16.30 10.35 -25.78
CA ASP A 85 15.87 10.94 -27.06
C ASP A 85 15.31 12.35 -26.86
N GLY A 86 14.48 12.56 -25.82
CA GLY A 86 13.87 13.86 -25.52
C GLY A 86 14.86 14.90 -24.99
N ALA A 87 15.87 14.48 -24.22
CA ALA A 87 16.91 15.35 -23.68
C ALA A 87 17.77 16.00 -24.78
N ALA A 88 17.88 15.37 -25.96
CA ALA A 88 18.54 15.93 -27.13
C ALA A 88 17.78 17.15 -27.72
N THR A 89 16.47 17.27 -27.43
CA THR A 89 15.58 18.25 -28.08
C THR A 89 15.03 19.35 -27.16
N GLY A 90 15.15 19.24 -25.84
CA GLY A 90 14.75 20.34 -24.96
C GLY A 90 14.81 20.01 -23.48
N GLY A 91 15.36 20.91 -22.66
CA GLY A 91 15.53 20.76 -21.20
C GLY A 91 14.24 20.63 -20.37
N VAL A 92 13.14 20.20 -20.98
CA VAL A 92 11.85 19.85 -20.35
C VAL A 92 12.03 18.69 -19.38
N ALA A 93 12.79 17.64 -19.73
CA ALA A 93 13.04 16.50 -18.85
C ALA A 93 13.69 16.92 -17.52
N ARG A 94 14.71 17.80 -17.58
CA ARG A 94 15.37 18.36 -16.38
C ARG A 94 14.41 19.22 -15.55
N ARG A 95 13.60 20.07 -16.20
CA ARG A 95 12.59 20.88 -15.50
C ARG A 95 11.53 20.01 -14.83
N ALA A 96 11.06 18.96 -15.49
CA ALA A 96 10.13 17.99 -14.91
C ALA A 96 10.74 17.28 -13.69
N LEU A 97 12.02 16.87 -13.77
CA LEU A 97 12.71 16.24 -12.64
C LEU A 97 12.86 17.19 -11.44
N LEU A 98 13.20 18.46 -11.67
CA LEU A 98 13.27 19.48 -10.62
C LEU A 98 11.90 19.72 -9.98
N TRP A 99 10.84 19.85 -10.79
CA TRP A 99 9.47 19.98 -10.28
C TRP A 99 9.04 18.75 -9.48
N PHE A 100 9.34 17.55 -9.96
CA PHE A 100 9.03 16.31 -9.25
C PHE A 100 9.73 16.24 -7.89
N ALA A 101 11.03 16.53 -7.83
CA ALA A 101 11.78 16.56 -6.58
C ALA A 101 11.25 17.64 -5.62
N ALA A 102 10.97 18.85 -6.12
CA ALA A 102 10.39 19.92 -5.31
C ALA A 102 9.02 19.53 -4.74
N LEU A 103 8.15 18.91 -5.54
CA LEU A 103 6.85 18.42 -5.10
C LEU A 103 6.96 17.31 -4.04
N LEU A 104 7.93 16.39 -4.16
CA LEU A 104 8.17 15.37 -3.14
C LEU A 104 8.64 15.98 -1.82
N VAL A 105 9.61 16.89 -1.87
CA VAL A 105 10.10 17.58 -0.65
C VAL A 105 8.97 18.39 -0.01
N ALA A 106 8.19 19.11 -0.80
CA ALA A 106 7.03 19.85 -0.31
C ALA A 106 5.98 18.93 0.30
N ALA A 107 5.66 17.80 -0.33
CA ALA A 107 4.72 16.82 0.19
C ALA A 107 5.20 16.22 1.52
N CYS A 108 6.48 15.86 1.63
CA CYS A 108 7.08 15.39 2.88
C CYS A 108 7.03 16.46 3.98
N ALA A 109 7.38 17.72 3.65
CA ALA A 109 7.36 18.82 4.60
C ALA A 109 5.93 19.10 5.11
N VAL A 110 4.96 19.20 4.20
CA VAL A 110 3.54 19.39 4.56
C VAL A 110 3.04 18.20 5.37
N SER A 111 3.35 16.96 4.96
CA SER A 111 2.97 15.76 5.72
C SER A 111 3.55 15.78 7.13
N ALA A 112 4.81 16.15 7.30
CA ALA A 112 5.44 16.23 8.61
C ALA A 112 4.76 17.29 9.50
N VAL A 113 4.54 18.50 8.98
CA VAL A 113 3.88 19.58 9.73
C VAL A 113 2.45 19.21 10.10
N VAL A 114 1.68 18.68 9.15
CA VAL A 114 0.27 18.31 9.38
C VAL A 114 0.16 17.16 10.37
N VAL A 115 0.97 16.11 10.24
CA VAL A 115 0.92 14.95 11.14
C VAL A 115 1.36 15.34 12.55
N LEU A 116 2.47 16.08 12.70
CA LEU A 116 2.94 16.53 14.01
C LEU A 116 1.96 17.52 14.66
N GLY A 117 1.36 18.41 13.87
CA GLY A 117 0.31 19.32 14.34
C GLY A 117 -0.99 18.61 14.71
N LEU A 118 -1.37 17.55 14.00
CA LEU A 118 -2.55 16.76 14.35
C LEU A 118 -2.31 15.94 15.62
N LEU A 119 -1.12 15.37 15.79
CA LEU A 119 -0.72 14.63 16.99
C LEU A 119 -0.62 15.52 18.24
N SER A 120 -0.36 16.83 18.09
CA SER A 120 -0.34 17.74 19.24
C SER A 120 -1.75 18.11 19.73
N VAL A 121 -2.74 18.15 18.82
CA VAL A 121 -4.15 18.43 19.15
C VAL A 121 -4.90 17.15 19.53
N TRP A 122 -4.61 16.05 18.86
CA TRP A 122 -5.23 14.74 19.05
C TRP A 122 -4.13 13.68 19.26
N PRO A 123 -3.57 13.58 20.48
CA PRO A 123 -2.53 12.61 20.77
C PRO A 123 -3.05 11.20 20.49
N ALA A 124 -2.31 10.46 19.65
CA ALA A 124 -2.67 9.08 19.35
C ALA A 124 -2.57 8.25 20.66
N PRO A 125 -3.58 7.43 21.00
CA PRO A 125 -3.47 6.54 22.14
C PRO A 125 -2.27 5.62 21.92
N ALA A 126 -1.44 5.45 22.95
CA ALA A 126 -0.19 4.69 22.91
C ALA A 126 -0.35 3.23 22.44
N GLN A 127 -1.60 2.74 22.37
CA GLN A 127 -1.98 1.40 21.94
C GLN A 127 -2.96 1.41 20.75
N SER A 128 -2.95 2.44 19.91
CA SER A 128 -3.69 2.37 18.63
C SER A 128 -3.23 1.13 17.86
N GLY A 129 -4.13 0.17 17.71
CA GLY A 129 -3.85 -1.17 17.19
C GLY A 129 -3.27 -1.23 15.78
N LEU A 130 -3.28 -0.11 15.07
CA LEU A 130 -2.58 0.06 13.79
C LEU A 130 -1.06 0.04 13.95
N LEU A 131 -0.53 0.55 15.06
CA LEU A 131 0.91 0.56 15.36
C LEU A 131 1.36 -0.74 16.04
N GLY A 132 0.47 -1.42 16.79
CA GLY A 132 0.77 -2.68 17.47
C GLY A 132 0.73 -3.92 16.55
N ALA A 133 0.08 -3.85 15.39
CA ALA A 133 0.10 -4.93 14.39
C ALA A 133 1.49 -5.13 13.77
N THR A 134 2.35 -4.11 13.84
CA THR A 134 3.79 -4.24 13.70
C THR A 134 4.36 -4.20 15.11
N GLY A 135 4.74 -5.33 15.70
CA GLY A 135 5.52 -5.36 16.96
C GLY A 135 6.93 -4.77 16.80
N GLY A 136 7.04 -3.63 16.11
CA GLY A 136 8.26 -2.99 15.69
C GLY A 136 8.92 -2.34 16.87
N VAL A 137 9.76 -3.11 17.56
CA VAL A 137 11.06 -2.56 17.98
C VAL A 137 11.60 -1.80 16.78
N VAL A 138 11.67 -0.47 16.87
CA VAL A 138 12.26 0.35 15.81
C VAL A 138 13.66 -0.24 15.59
N PRO A 139 13.92 -0.89 14.44
CA PRO A 139 15.23 -1.46 14.21
C PRO A 139 16.23 -0.31 14.29
N PRO A 140 17.40 -0.50 14.93
CA PRO A 140 18.43 0.53 14.91
C PRO A 140 18.67 0.92 13.45
N VAL A 141 18.64 2.23 13.19
CA VAL A 141 18.87 2.78 11.85
C VAL A 141 20.22 2.23 11.39
N ALA A 142 20.21 1.45 10.31
CA ALA A 142 21.44 0.90 9.76
C ALA A 142 22.43 2.04 9.53
N PRO A 143 23.72 1.87 9.86
CA PRO A 143 24.74 2.86 9.55
C PRO A 143 24.60 3.31 8.10
N ALA A 144 24.75 4.62 7.84
CA ALA A 144 24.58 5.17 6.49
C ALA A 144 25.46 4.46 5.43
N ALA A 145 26.60 3.91 5.86
CA ALA A 145 27.49 3.09 5.03
C ALA A 145 26.86 1.75 4.60
N ASP A 146 26.16 1.05 5.49
CA ASP A 146 25.53 -0.24 5.19
C ASP A 146 24.30 -0.06 4.28
N TRP A 147 23.58 1.03 4.46
CA TRP A 147 22.49 1.40 3.54
C TRP A 147 23.02 1.74 2.14
N LEU A 148 24.14 2.47 2.05
CA LEU A 148 24.75 2.86 0.78
C LEU A 148 25.29 1.66 0.00
N THR A 149 25.95 0.72 0.69
CA THR A 149 26.44 -0.52 0.06
C THR A 149 25.29 -1.42 -0.39
N GLY A 150 24.14 -1.38 0.30
CA GLY A 150 22.91 -2.06 -0.10
C GLY A 150 22.24 -1.52 -1.36
N LEU A 151 22.59 -0.32 -1.84
CA LEU A 151 21.96 0.26 -3.04
C LEU A 151 22.36 -0.44 -4.34
N ILE A 152 23.60 -0.93 -4.43
CA ILE A 152 24.11 -1.60 -5.64
C ILE A 152 23.98 -3.12 -5.42
N PRO A 153 23.05 -3.81 -6.10
CA PRO A 153 22.88 -5.24 -5.90
C PRO A 153 24.07 -6.01 -6.48
N THR A 154 24.59 -6.98 -5.71
CA THR A 154 25.56 -7.95 -6.22
C THR A 154 24.94 -8.92 -7.24
N ASN A 155 23.63 -9.15 -7.14
CA ASN A 155 22.85 -9.94 -8.08
C ASN A 155 21.47 -9.27 -8.32
N PRO A 156 21.25 -8.66 -9.49
CA PRO A 156 19.99 -7.98 -9.80
C PRO A 156 18.79 -8.94 -9.93
N ILE A 157 19.03 -10.21 -10.33
CA ILE A 157 17.98 -11.23 -10.41
C ILE A 157 17.51 -11.62 -9.01
N LYS A 158 18.45 -11.77 -8.07
CA LYS A 158 18.10 -12.01 -6.67
C LYS A 158 17.32 -10.82 -6.09
N ALA A 159 17.77 -9.59 -6.35
CA ALA A 159 17.05 -8.39 -5.91
C ALA A 159 15.61 -8.33 -6.48
N ALA A 160 15.42 -8.75 -7.74
CA ALA A 160 14.10 -8.87 -8.35
C ALA A 160 13.24 -9.94 -7.67
N ALA A 161 13.80 -11.13 -7.40
CA ALA A 161 13.10 -12.23 -6.74
C ALA A 161 12.68 -11.89 -5.30
N ASP A 162 13.56 -11.22 -4.56
CA ASP A 162 13.33 -10.79 -3.17
C ASP A 162 12.45 -9.53 -3.10
N THR A 163 12.00 -8.98 -4.25
CA THR A 163 11.22 -7.74 -4.31
C THR A 163 11.96 -6.55 -3.66
N ALA A 164 13.29 -6.55 -3.73
CA ALA A 164 14.16 -5.48 -3.24
C ALA A 164 14.13 -4.31 -4.24
N MET A 165 13.12 -3.43 -4.09
CA MET A 165 12.82 -2.38 -5.06
C MET A 165 13.95 -1.36 -5.24
N VAL A 166 14.59 -0.91 -4.16
CA VAL A 166 15.65 0.12 -4.26
C VAL A 166 16.84 -0.38 -5.10
N PRO A 167 17.45 -1.54 -4.81
CA PRO A 167 18.52 -2.08 -5.66
C PRO A 167 18.07 -2.38 -7.10
N LEU A 168 16.85 -2.88 -7.28
CA LEU A 168 16.27 -3.18 -8.60
C LEU A 168 16.17 -1.91 -9.45
N VAL A 169 15.68 -0.80 -8.87
CA VAL A 169 15.58 0.50 -9.53
C VAL A 169 16.97 1.02 -9.91
N VAL A 170 17.95 0.95 -9.00
CA VAL A 170 19.34 1.38 -9.27
C VAL A 170 19.93 0.60 -10.45
N PHE A 171 19.79 -0.73 -10.46
CA PHE A 171 20.22 -1.55 -11.58
C PHE A 171 19.49 -1.20 -12.89
N ALA A 172 18.17 -1.05 -12.85
CA ALA A 172 17.36 -0.69 -14.02
C ALA A 172 17.76 0.68 -14.60
N LEU A 173 18.09 1.65 -13.74
CA LEU A 173 18.59 2.96 -14.15
C LEU A 173 19.94 2.86 -14.87
N LEU A 174 20.90 2.13 -14.30
CA LEU A 174 22.21 1.91 -14.90
C LEU A 174 22.10 1.14 -16.23
N PHE A 175 21.28 0.09 -16.27
CA PHE A 175 21.05 -0.71 -17.46
C PHE A 175 20.35 0.08 -18.57
N GLY A 176 19.30 0.84 -18.23
CA GLY A 176 18.61 1.71 -19.17
C GLY A 176 19.54 2.79 -19.74
N PHE A 177 20.41 3.38 -18.91
CA PHE A 177 21.42 4.33 -19.39
C PHE A 177 22.45 3.64 -20.30
N ALA A 178 22.92 2.44 -19.96
CA ALA A 178 23.86 1.69 -20.80
C ALA A 178 23.28 1.38 -22.19
N ILE A 179 21.99 1.05 -22.28
CA ILE A 179 21.28 0.86 -23.57
C ILE A 179 21.29 2.12 -24.45
N THR A 180 21.37 3.33 -23.87
CA THR A 180 21.46 4.56 -24.68
C THR A 180 22.84 4.76 -25.33
N ARG A 181 23.85 3.97 -24.91
CA ARG A 181 25.25 4.07 -25.36
C ARG A 181 25.66 2.97 -26.35
N ILE A 182 24.80 1.99 -26.61
CA ILE A 182 25.06 0.91 -27.58
C ILE A 182 24.57 1.27 -29.00
N ALA A 183 24.85 0.39 -29.96
CA ALA A 183 24.43 0.59 -31.35
C ALA A 183 22.89 0.75 -31.47
N PRO A 184 22.39 1.69 -32.31
CA PRO A 184 20.95 2.00 -32.41
C PRO A 184 20.05 0.78 -32.67
N ALA A 185 20.46 -0.12 -33.58
CA ALA A 185 19.68 -1.32 -33.91
C ALA A 185 19.49 -2.27 -32.71
N LEU A 186 20.53 -2.41 -31.87
CA LEU A 186 20.47 -3.24 -30.66
C LEU A 186 19.62 -2.58 -29.57
N ARG A 187 19.77 -1.26 -29.43
CA ARG A 187 18.94 -0.44 -28.54
C ARG A 187 17.46 -0.60 -28.87
N ASP A 188 17.07 -0.40 -30.12
CA ASP A 188 15.67 -0.43 -30.54
C ASP A 188 15.05 -1.81 -30.33
N SER A 189 15.83 -2.88 -30.55
CA SER A 189 15.42 -4.26 -30.28
C SER A 189 15.11 -4.47 -28.79
N LEU A 190 16.00 -4.04 -27.89
CA LEU A 190 15.79 -4.15 -26.44
C LEU A 190 14.61 -3.30 -25.96
N VAL A 191 14.52 -2.05 -26.41
CA VAL A 191 13.41 -1.15 -26.04
C VAL A 191 12.07 -1.74 -26.49
N THR A 192 12.00 -2.30 -27.70
CA THR A 192 10.77 -2.95 -28.20
C THR A 192 10.39 -4.18 -27.38
N PHE A 193 11.37 -5.00 -27.00
CA PHE A 193 11.16 -6.15 -26.12
C PHE A 193 10.59 -5.74 -24.76
N PHE A 194 11.19 -4.75 -24.08
CA PHE A 194 10.68 -4.27 -22.80
C PHE A 194 9.32 -3.58 -22.91
N ARG A 195 9.03 -2.87 -24.01
CA ARG A 195 7.69 -2.34 -24.29
C ARG A 195 6.66 -3.46 -24.43
N ALA A 196 7.00 -4.55 -25.09
CA ALA A 196 6.12 -5.71 -25.22
C ALA A 196 5.83 -6.36 -23.85
N ILE A 197 6.85 -6.48 -22.99
CA ILE A 197 6.65 -6.95 -21.61
C ILE A 197 5.71 -6.02 -20.85
N VAL A 198 5.94 -4.71 -20.89
CA VAL A 198 5.06 -3.73 -20.21
C VAL A 198 3.63 -3.86 -20.70
N ALA A 199 3.41 -3.93 -22.02
CA ALA A 199 2.08 -4.09 -22.58
C ALA A 199 1.41 -5.40 -22.13
N ALA A 200 2.14 -6.52 -22.12
CA ALA A 200 1.63 -7.79 -21.62
C ALA A 200 1.29 -7.73 -20.12
N MET A 201 2.12 -7.08 -19.31
CA MET A 201 1.86 -6.89 -17.87
C MET A 201 0.63 -6.02 -17.63
N LEU A 202 0.41 -4.97 -18.43
CA LEU A 202 -0.78 -4.13 -18.33
C LEU A 202 -2.07 -4.91 -18.62
N VAL A 203 -2.05 -5.87 -19.57
CA VAL A 203 -3.19 -6.77 -19.81
C VAL A 203 -3.47 -7.66 -18.59
N ILE A 204 -2.43 -8.18 -17.94
CA ILE A 204 -2.59 -8.95 -16.69
C ILE A 204 -3.17 -8.06 -15.59
N VAL A 205 -2.69 -6.82 -15.45
CA VAL A 205 -3.24 -5.85 -14.50
C VAL A 205 -4.72 -5.60 -14.75
N ASP A 206 -5.16 -5.48 -16.00
CA ASP A 206 -6.58 -5.33 -16.34
C ASP A 206 -7.42 -6.54 -15.87
N TRP A 207 -6.91 -7.76 -16.05
CA TRP A 207 -7.57 -8.97 -15.53
C TRP A 207 -7.65 -8.93 -14.00
N VAL A 208 -6.57 -8.56 -13.31
CA VAL A 208 -6.54 -8.48 -11.84
C VAL A 208 -7.45 -7.35 -11.32
N LEU A 209 -7.57 -6.23 -12.05
CA LEU A 209 -8.47 -5.13 -11.71
C LEU A 209 -9.94 -5.50 -11.88
N TRP A 210 -10.27 -6.43 -12.79
CA TRP A 210 -11.62 -6.97 -12.89
C TRP A 210 -12.02 -7.75 -11.62
N LEU A 211 -11.06 -8.44 -10.98
CA LEU A 211 -11.26 -9.12 -9.69
C LEU A 211 -11.24 -8.16 -8.48
N ALA A 212 -10.82 -6.90 -8.66
CA ALA A 212 -10.59 -5.97 -7.55
C ALA A 212 -11.79 -5.70 -6.64
N PRO A 213 -13.06 -5.62 -7.10
CA PRO A 213 -14.18 -5.44 -6.19
C PRO A 213 -14.34 -6.61 -5.19
N ALA A 214 -14.08 -7.84 -5.62
CA ALA A 214 -14.15 -9.01 -4.74
C ALA A 214 -12.93 -9.12 -3.82
N GLY A 215 -11.72 -8.96 -4.38
CA GLY A 215 -10.47 -9.00 -3.63
C GLY A 215 -10.38 -7.88 -2.59
N GLY A 216 -10.74 -6.66 -2.99
CA GLY A 216 -10.80 -5.48 -2.13
C GLY A 216 -11.78 -5.68 -0.97
N LEU A 217 -13.01 -6.14 -1.23
CA LEU A 217 -13.99 -6.40 -0.16
C LEU A 217 -13.42 -7.39 0.87
N GLY A 218 -12.87 -8.52 0.44
CA GLY A 218 -12.28 -9.52 1.34
C GLY A 218 -11.12 -8.97 2.16
N LEU A 219 -10.22 -8.21 1.52
CA LEU A 219 -9.08 -7.59 2.18
C LEU A 219 -9.52 -6.54 3.23
N PHE A 220 -10.38 -5.60 2.85
CA PHE A 220 -10.81 -4.51 3.73
C PHE A 220 -11.75 -4.97 4.84
N LEU A 221 -12.54 -6.02 4.61
CA LEU A 221 -13.29 -6.71 5.67
C LEU A 221 -12.35 -7.31 6.70
N ALA A 222 -11.28 -7.99 6.25
CA ALA A 222 -10.29 -8.56 7.15
C ALA A 222 -9.55 -7.49 7.98
N VAL A 223 -9.21 -6.37 7.37
CA VAL A 223 -8.59 -5.23 8.05
C VAL A 223 -9.55 -4.58 9.05
N GLY A 224 -10.78 -4.29 8.64
CA GLY A 224 -11.79 -3.66 9.49
C GLY A 224 -12.13 -4.51 10.72
N GLY A 225 -12.27 -5.83 10.55
CA GLY A 225 -12.54 -6.75 11.66
C GLY A 225 -11.44 -6.73 12.71
N ARG A 226 -10.17 -6.78 12.28
CA ARG A 226 -9.01 -6.75 13.18
C ARG A 226 -8.76 -5.40 13.82
N ALA A 227 -9.07 -4.31 13.12
CA ALA A 227 -8.89 -2.96 13.64
C ALA A 227 -9.74 -2.71 14.89
N VAL A 228 -10.90 -3.36 15.00
CA VAL A 228 -11.85 -3.18 16.10
C VAL A 228 -11.80 -4.33 17.12
N SER A 229 -11.52 -5.57 16.71
CA SER A 229 -11.43 -6.74 17.60
C SER A 229 -10.18 -6.80 18.48
N TYR A 230 -9.62 -5.67 18.91
CA TYR A 230 -8.65 -5.66 20.00
C TYR A 230 -9.33 -6.21 21.26
N LYS A 231 -9.04 -7.49 21.54
CA LYS A 231 -9.36 -8.16 22.79
C LYS A 231 -8.80 -7.28 23.92
N PRO A 232 -9.61 -6.84 24.90
CA PRO A 232 -9.09 -6.21 26.10
C PRO A 232 -8.06 -7.16 26.70
N LEU A 233 -6.83 -6.67 26.86
CA LEU A 233 -5.67 -7.31 27.50
C LEU A 233 -6.04 -8.58 28.28
N GLU A 234 -5.73 -9.75 27.72
CA GLU A 234 -5.20 -10.81 28.59
C GLU A 234 -3.86 -10.24 29.06
N LEU A 235 -3.89 -9.60 30.22
CA LEU A 235 -2.68 -9.30 30.97
C LEU A 235 -1.89 -10.61 31.00
N PRO A 236 -0.61 -10.66 30.60
CA PRO A 236 0.21 -11.80 30.95
C PRO A 236 0.04 -11.99 32.46
N GLU A 237 -0.35 -13.18 32.90
CA GLU A 237 -0.42 -13.47 34.32
C GLU A 237 0.94 -13.06 34.90
N ALA A 238 0.92 -12.01 35.71
CA ALA A 238 2.12 -11.55 36.36
C ALA A 238 2.64 -12.72 37.19
N PRO A 239 3.93 -13.08 37.10
CA PRO A 239 4.52 -14.10 37.96
C PRO A 239 4.77 -13.53 39.36
N TYR A 240 3.74 -12.93 39.96
CA TYR A 240 3.75 -12.48 41.34
C TYR A 240 2.65 -13.20 42.10
N GLY A 241 3.12 -14.06 43.00
CA GLY A 241 2.35 -15.09 43.67
C GLY A 241 1.14 -14.61 44.45
N GLU A 242 0.24 -15.57 44.60
CA GLU A 242 -1.06 -15.58 45.27
C GLU A 242 -1.06 -15.26 46.79
N SER A 243 -0.20 -14.38 47.29
CA SER A 243 -0.09 -14.18 48.75
C SER A 243 -0.92 -13.03 49.33
N CYS A 244 -1.65 -12.25 48.53
CA CYS A 244 -2.34 -11.07 49.04
C CYS A 244 -3.73 -10.87 48.45
N LEU A 245 -4.72 -11.69 48.83
CA LEU A 245 -6.07 -11.23 49.20
C LEU A 245 -6.97 -12.44 49.49
N GLY A 246 -7.49 -12.52 50.71
CA GLY A 246 -8.39 -13.57 51.15
C GLY A 246 -9.76 -13.59 50.41
N PRO A 247 -10.51 -14.70 50.56
CA PRO A 247 -11.76 -14.93 49.83
C PRO A 247 -12.90 -14.10 50.44
N GLY A 248 -13.18 -12.94 49.86
CA GLY A 248 -14.27 -12.08 50.38
C GLY A 248 -14.92 -11.08 49.43
N LEU A 249 -14.46 -10.90 48.18
CA LEU A 249 -14.95 -9.80 47.34
C LEU A 249 -15.19 -10.16 45.86
N LEU A 250 -15.88 -11.27 45.62
CA LEU A 250 -16.20 -11.76 44.27
C LEU A 250 -17.59 -11.38 43.73
N SER A 251 -18.40 -10.58 44.44
CA SER A 251 -19.79 -10.32 44.02
C SER A 251 -20.13 -8.93 43.45
N MET A 252 -19.20 -7.95 43.39
CA MET A 252 -19.57 -6.57 42.99
C MET A 252 -18.66 -5.88 41.95
N LYS A 253 -17.84 -6.61 41.19
CA LYS A 253 -16.89 -5.98 40.24
C LYS A 253 -17.40 -5.74 38.81
N ARG A 254 -18.59 -6.23 38.41
CA ARG A 254 -19.07 -6.07 37.02
C ARG A 254 -19.77 -4.73 36.72
N VAL A 255 -20.13 -3.93 37.73
CA VAL A 255 -20.84 -2.64 37.52
C VAL A 255 -19.99 -1.42 37.89
N ALA A 256 -18.94 -1.58 38.71
CA ALA A 256 -18.08 -0.46 39.13
C ALA A 256 -17.01 -0.04 38.10
N ALA A 257 -16.67 -0.91 37.13
CA ALA A 257 -15.61 -0.65 36.16
C ALA A 257 -15.92 0.48 35.16
N VAL A 258 -17.20 0.80 34.94
CA VAL A 258 -17.61 1.92 34.07
C VAL A 258 -17.46 3.28 34.79
N ARG A 259 -17.48 3.32 36.12
CA ARG A 259 -17.37 4.59 36.88
C ARG A 259 -15.94 5.02 37.21
N LEU A 260 -14.94 4.14 37.08
CA LEU A 260 -13.55 4.49 37.42
C LEU A 260 -12.78 5.16 36.28
N VAL A 261 -13.19 4.98 35.02
CA VAL A 261 -12.56 5.68 33.88
C VAL A 261 -12.90 7.18 33.86
N ALA A 262 -14.03 7.58 34.46
CA ALA A 262 -14.44 8.98 34.52
C ALA A 262 -13.68 9.81 35.59
N ARG A 263 -12.95 9.19 36.52
CA ARG A 263 -12.32 9.89 37.66
C ARG A 263 -10.83 10.16 37.49
N GLN A 264 -10.21 9.69 36.41
CA GLN A 264 -8.76 9.81 36.19
C GLN A 264 -8.39 10.91 35.17
N TYR A 265 -9.37 11.70 34.71
CA TYR A 265 -9.21 12.86 33.81
C TYR A 265 -9.47 14.23 34.48
N CYS A 266 -9.62 14.26 35.80
CA CYS A 266 -9.64 15.50 36.58
C CYS A 266 -8.66 15.34 37.74
N GLU A 267 -7.36 15.54 37.45
CA GLU A 267 -6.36 16.33 38.21
C GLU A 267 -5.11 16.49 37.33
#